data_AF-A0A258F6V7-F1
#
_entry.id   AF-A0A258F6V7-F1
#
_cell.length_a   1.000
_cell.length_b   1.000
_cell.length_c   1.000
_cell.angle_alpha   90.00
_cell.angle_beta   90.00
_cell.angle_gamma   90.00
#
_symmetry.space_group_name_H-M   'P 1'
#
loop_
_entity.id
_entity.type
_entity.pdbx_description
1 polymer ?
#
loop_
_entity_poly.entity_id
_entity_poly.type
_entity_poly.pdbx_seq_one_letter_code
_entity_poly.pdbx_strand_id
1 'polypeptide(L)'
;MRTLRILLVLTIISTFNLNTNAQTMTKDQKKSEETFIKYADEALELMTQEALKMDIKGVGIVCYIPGNETKSWTSKMIVVKTTGTTKQNFIAVAHSKAAEMAETLINSGSKIRETKMGEFGYIGGVIKKIESGYLLATFSGATGEQDVEVATKVLDWLVAKF
;
A
#
# COMPACT_ATOMS: atom_id res chain seq x y z
N MET A 1 46.85 2.58 53.50
CA MET A 1 45.61 1.78 53.58
C MET A 1 44.49 2.65 53.03
N ARG A 2 44.25 2.73 51.71
CA ARG A 2 43.57 1.76 50.82
C ARG A 2 42.24 1.27 51.41
N THR A 3 41.15 1.96 51.08
CA THR A 3 39.84 1.42 50.67
C THR A 3 38.84 2.56 50.47
N LEU A 4 39.03 3.34 49.42
CA LEU A 4 37.99 4.23 48.88
C LEU A 4 37.99 4.05 47.37
N ARG A 5 37.24 3.07 46.89
CA ARG A 5 36.84 2.85 45.49
C ARG A 5 36.04 1.54 45.43
N ILE A 6 35.05 1.52 44.55
CA ILE A 6 34.16 0.40 44.18
C ILE A 6 32.87 0.35 45.00
N LEU A 7 31.97 1.29 44.74
CA LEU A 7 30.52 1.01 44.73
C LEU A 7 29.81 1.97 43.76
N LEU A 8 30.13 1.89 42.48
CA LEU A 8 29.39 2.61 41.43
C LEU A 8 29.51 1.91 40.08
N VAL A 9 29.09 0.64 39.99
CA VAL A 9 28.78 -0.01 38.70
C VAL A 9 27.69 -1.05 38.94
N LEU A 10 26.43 -0.63 39.00
CA LEU A 10 25.28 -1.54 38.91
C LEU A 10 24.06 -0.80 38.40
N THR A 11 24.26 -0.09 37.29
CA THR A 11 23.18 0.41 36.44
C THR A 11 23.64 0.25 35.00
N ILE A 12 22.69 -0.15 34.13
CA ILE A 12 22.80 -0.25 32.67
C ILE A 12 23.33 -1.60 32.14
N ILE A 13 22.54 -2.68 32.25
CA ILE A 13 22.32 -3.62 31.13
C ILE A 13 20.89 -4.15 31.21
N SER A 14 19.93 -3.30 30.89
CA SER A 14 18.58 -3.74 30.48
C SER A 14 18.17 -2.95 29.24
N THR A 15 19.09 -2.85 28.27
CA THR A 15 18.75 -2.34 26.95
C THR A 15 17.93 -3.38 26.20
N PHE A 16 16.62 -3.16 26.21
CA PHE A 16 15.72 -3.33 25.07
C PHE A 16 15.93 -4.59 24.21
N ASN A 17 15.37 -5.71 24.64
CA ASN A 17 14.86 -6.71 23.69
C ASN A 17 13.35 -6.51 23.51
N LEU A 18 12.96 -5.38 22.93
CA LEU A 18 11.71 -5.32 22.19
C LEU A 18 12.00 -5.93 20.83
N ASN A 19 11.89 -7.26 20.72
CA ASN A 19 11.74 -7.93 19.43
C ASN A 19 10.36 -7.52 18.88
N THR A 20 10.27 -6.33 18.31
CA THR A 20 9.23 -6.03 17.34
C THR A 20 9.46 -6.97 16.16
N ASN A 21 8.54 -7.92 15.98
CA ASN A 21 8.47 -8.83 14.84
C ASN A 21 8.09 -8.06 13.55
N ALA A 22 8.76 -6.94 13.29
CA ALA A 22 8.72 -6.30 11.99
C ALA A 22 9.44 -7.24 11.02
N GLN A 23 8.79 -7.57 9.91
CA GLN A 23 9.40 -8.38 8.85
C GLN A 23 10.75 -7.75 8.48
N THR A 24 11.83 -8.47 8.72
CA THR A 24 13.15 -7.99 8.28
C THR A 24 13.20 -8.12 6.77
N MET A 25 12.94 -7.00 6.09
CA MET A 25 13.00 -6.94 4.63
C MET A 25 14.42 -7.28 4.14
N THR A 26 14.51 -8.02 3.04
CA THR A 26 15.77 -8.24 2.33
C THR A 26 16.31 -6.92 1.80
N LYS A 27 17.60 -6.89 1.41
CA LYS A 27 18.21 -5.71 0.80
C LYS A 27 17.45 -5.27 -0.46
N ASP A 28 17.00 -6.22 -1.28
CA ASP A 28 16.28 -5.93 -2.52
C ASP A 28 14.86 -5.42 -2.26
N GLN A 29 14.21 -5.92 -1.22
CA GLN A 29 12.92 -5.41 -0.75
C GLN A 29 13.04 -3.97 -0.26
N LYS A 30 14.09 -3.63 0.52
CA LYS A 30 14.32 -2.26 0.99
C LYS A 30 14.59 -1.31 -0.17
N LYS A 31 15.44 -1.72 -1.12
CA LYS A 31 15.69 -0.95 -2.35
C LYS A 31 14.40 -0.72 -3.16
N SER A 32 13.55 -1.73 -3.25
CA SER A 32 12.26 -1.63 -3.95
C SER A 32 11.29 -0.70 -3.23
N GLU A 33 11.25 -0.73 -1.90
CA GLU A 33 10.48 0.24 -1.12
C GLU A 33 10.98 1.67 -1.32
N GLU A 34 12.30 1.90 -1.35
CA GLU A 34 12.87 3.21 -1.68
C GLU A 34 12.47 3.66 -3.09
N THR A 35 12.51 2.77 -4.08
CA THR A 35 12.02 3.02 -5.44
C THR A 35 10.52 3.37 -5.44
N PHE A 36 9.71 2.63 -4.68
CA PHE A 36 8.28 2.91 -4.54
C PHE A 36 8.06 4.31 -3.97
N ILE A 37 8.68 4.62 -2.83
CA ILE A 37 8.56 5.92 -2.16
C ILE A 37 8.97 7.06 -3.12
N LYS A 38 10.05 6.86 -3.89
CA LYS A 38 10.54 7.84 -4.86
C LYS A 38 9.50 8.18 -5.94
N TYR A 39 8.79 7.18 -6.46
CA TYR A 39 7.87 7.36 -7.60
C TYR A 39 6.38 7.38 -7.24
N ALA A 40 6.02 7.19 -5.97
CA ALA A 40 4.63 7.13 -5.52
C ALA A 40 3.87 8.44 -5.81
N ASP A 41 4.53 9.60 -5.66
CA ASP A 41 3.91 10.90 -5.96
C ASP A 41 3.60 11.07 -7.45
N GLU A 42 4.56 10.77 -8.32
CA GLU A 42 4.37 10.82 -9.77
C GLU A 42 3.27 9.84 -10.24
N ALA A 43 3.21 8.65 -9.62
CA ALA A 43 2.15 7.68 -9.91
C ALA A 43 0.75 8.22 -9.54
N LEU A 44 0.63 8.89 -8.39
CA LEU A 44 -0.64 9.49 -7.96
C LEU A 44 -1.02 10.73 -8.76
N GLU A 45 -0.04 11.50 -9.23
CA GLU A 45 -0.27 12.60 -10.16
C GLU A 45 -0.79 12.07 -11.51
N LEU A 46 -0.17 11.01 -12.05
CA LEU A 46 -0.69 10.32 -13.23
C LEU A 46 -2.11 9.79 -13.00
N MET A 47 -2.38 9.21 -11.83
CA MET A 47 -3.72 8.75 -11.46
C MET A 47 -4.75 9.88 -11.50
N THR A 48 -4.37 11.05 -10.98
CA THR A 48 -5.20 12.26 -11.02
C THR A 48 -5.45 12.71 -12.45
N GLN A 49 -4.41 12.74 -13.29
CA GLN A 49 -4.53 13.12 -14.70
C GLN A 49 -5.49 12.19 -15.46
N GLU A 50 -5.34 10.87 -15.31
CA GLU A 50 -6.22 9.89 -15.97
C GLU A 50 -7.66 9.99 -15.48
N ALA A 51 -7.87 10.15 -14.17
CA ALA A 51 -9.18 10.38 -13.61
C ALA A 51 -9.85 11.65 -14.19
N LEU A 52 -9.11 12.75 -14.27
CA LEU A 52 -9.65 14.01 -14.80
C LEU A 52 -9.94 13.96 -16.30
N LYS A 53 -9.14 13.22 -17.09
CA LYS A 53 -9.41 12.99 -18.53
C LYS A 53 -10.74 12.27 -18.77
N MET A 54 -11.15 11.44 -17.83
CA MET A 54 -12.40 10.67 -17.89
C MET A 54 -13.57 11.39 -17.19
N ASP A 55 -13.37 12.62 -16.72
CA ASP A 55 -14.31 13.38 -15.87
C ASP A 55 -14.75 12.64 -14.60
N ILE A 56 -13.86 11.82 -14.04
CA ILE A 56 -14.11 11.10 -12.80
C ILE A 56 -13.44 11.81 -11.61
N LYS A 57 -14.04 11.63 -10.43
CA LYS A 57 -13.60 12.18 -9.15
C LYS A 57 -13.63 11.07 -8.12
N GLY A 58 -12.71 11.04 -7.17
CA GLY A 58 -12.59 9.90 -6.30
C GLY A 58 -11.32 9.88 -5.47
N VAL A 59 -10.92 8.68 -5.07
CA VAL A 59 -9.71 8.45 -4.28
C VAL A 59 -8.87 7.39 -4.97
N GLY A 60 -7.59 7.67 -5.05
CA GLY A 60 -6.58 6.80 -5.63
C GLY A 60 -5.58 6.33 -4.58
N ILE A 61 -5.16 5.07 -4.62
CA ILE A 61 -4.12 4.51 -3.74
C ILE A 61 -3.14 3.70 -4.58
N VAL A 62 -1.86 3.84 -4.29
CA VAL A 62 -0.80 2.92 -4.76
C VAL A 62 -0.12 2.28 -3.55
N CYS A 63 0.24 0.99 -3.65
CA CYS A 63 0.94 0.28 -2.58
C CYS A 63 2.07 -0.59 -3.11
N TYR A 64 3.07 -0.81 -2.25
CA TYR A 64 4.10 -1.82 -2.38
C TYR A 64 4.00 -2.82 -1.22
N ILE A 65 3.95 -4.11 -1.53
CA ILE A 65 3.93 -5.23 -0.59
C ILE A 65 5.23 -6.03 -0.76
N PRO A 66 6.14 -6.05 0.23
CA PRO A 66 7.38 -6.82 0.13
C PRO A 66 7.17 -8.33 0.30
N GLY A 67 7.74 -9.10 -0.63
CA GLY A 67 7.77 -10.56 -0.57
C GLY A 67 6.59 -11.27 -1.25
N ASN A 68 6.29 -12.48 -0.79
CA ASN A 68 5.30 -13.37 -1.41
C ASN A 68 3.99 -13.46 -0.61
N GLU A 69 3.91 -12.76 0.52
CA GLU A 69 2.75 -12.71 1.40
C GLU A 69 2.71 -11.34 2.07
N THR A 70 1.52 -10.86 2.40
CA THR A 70 1.35 -9.57 3.06
C THR A 70 1.52 -9.70 4.56
N LYS A 71 2.66 -9.22 5.09
CA LYS A 71 2.82 -8.95 6.54
C LYS A 71 2.90 -7.47 6.87
N SER A 72 3.29 -6.67 5.88
CA SER A 72 3.34 -5.21 5.92
C SER A 72 3.23 -4.69 4.49
N TRP A 73 2.91 -3.42 4.33
CA TRP A 73 3.00 -2.72 3.05
C TRP A 73 3.30 -1.25 3.28
N THR A 74 3.74 -0.59 2.22
CA THR A 74 3.89 0.86 2.17
C THR A 74 2.94 1.39 1.12
N SER A 75 2.18 2.45 1.43
CA SER A 75 1.17 2.99 0.53
C SER A 75 1.11 4.52 0.54
N LYS A 76 0.58 5.08 -0.53
CA LYS A 76 0.27 6.51 -0.63
C LYS A 76 -1.09 6.70 -1.30
N MET A 77 -1.82 7.71 -0.88
CA MET A 77 -3.19 7.99 -1.33
C MET A 77 -3.30 9.42 -1.84
N ILE A 78 -4.14 9.63 -2.85
CA ILE A 78 -4.56 10.96 -3.32
C ILE A 78 -6.09 11.07 -3.36
N VAL A 79 -6.58 12.27 -3.07
CA VAL A 79 -7.99 12.63 -3.26
C VAL A 79 -8.10 13.43 -4.56
N VAL A 80 -8.87 12.92 -5.51
CA VAL A 80 -9.21 13.58 -6.76
C VAL A 80 -10.57 14.25 -6.61
N LYS A 81 -10.57 15.55 -6.31
CA LYS A 81 -11.74 16.43 -6.13
C LYS A 81 -12.72 16.10 -4.98
N THR A 82 -12.94 14.85 -4.59
CA THR A 82 -13.87 14.49 -3.50
C THR A 82 -13.47 13.21 -2.79
N THR A 83 -13.76 13.14 -1.48
CA THR A 83 -13.56 11.94 -0.65
C THR A 83 -14.76 10.99 -0.66
N GLY A 84 -15.89 11.40 -1.25
CA GLY A 84 -17.12 10.61 -1.25
C GLY A 84 -18.35 11.35 -1.81
N THR A 85 -19.50 10.75 -1.55
CA THR A 85 -20.84 11.29 -1.75
C THR A 85 -21.64 11.15 -0.44
N THR A 86 -22.91 11.54 -0.43
CA THR A 86 -23.80 11.29 0.73
C THR A 86 -24.01 9.80 1.03
N LYS A 87 -23.76 8.90 0.06
CA LYS A 87 -23.96 7.45 0.19
C LYS A 87 -22.67 6.63 0.17
N GLN A 88 -21.57 7.20 -0.32
CA GLN A 88 -20.33 6.45 -0.57
C GLN A 88 -19.14 7.17 0.04
N ASN A 89 -18.29 6.42 0.74
CA ASN A 89 -16.99 6.89 1.21
C ASN A 89 -15.90 6.30 0.32
N PHE A 90 -15.36 7.10 -0.60
CA PHE A 90 -14.38 6.62 -1.58
C PHE A 90 -13.04 6.27 -0.95
N ILE A 91 -12.66 6.90 0.16
CA ILE A 91 -11.48 6.52 0.93
C ILE A 91 -11.64 5.08 1.44
N ALA A 92 -12.77 4.81 2.11
CA ALA A 92 -13.04 3.49 2.65
C ALA A 92 -13.12 2.41 1.55
N VAL A 93 -13.79 2.70 0.44
CA VAL A 93 -13.93 1.75 -0.67
C VAL A 93 -12.59 1.49 -1.37
N ALA A 94 -11.77 2.51 -1.61
CA ALA A 94 -10.43 2.32 -2.17
C ALA A 94 -9.55 1.44 -1.25
N HIS A 95 -9.56 1.71 0.06
CA HIS A 95 -8.83 0.87 1.01
C HIS A 95 -9.38 -0.56 1.10
N SER A 96 -10.69 -0.73 0.99
CA SER A 96 -11.34 -2.05 0.95
C SER A 96 -10.87 -2.88 -0.24
N LYS A 97 -10.79 -2.28 -1.44
CA LYS A 97 -10.23 -2.92 -2.65
C LYS A 97 -8.74 -3.26 -2.45
N ALA A 98 -7.95 -2.34 -1.90
CA ALA A 98 -6.53 -2.58 -1.62
C ALA A 98 -6.32 -3.72 -0.61
N ALA A 99 -7.15 -3.79 0.43
CA ALA A 99 -7.10 -4.85 1.45
C ALA A 99 -7.40 -6.23 0.85
N GLU A 100 -8.44 -6.33 0.02
CA GLU A 100 -8.78 -7.57 -0.71
C GLU A 100 -7.58 -8.05 -1.54
N MET A 101 -6.95 -7.14 -2.31
CA MET A 101 -5.78 -7.48 -3.14
C MET A 101 -4.55 -7.83 -2.32
N ALA A 102 -4.32 -7.14 -1.21
CA ALA A 102 -3.17 -7.42 -0.37
C ALA A 102 -3.28 -8.80 0.29
N GLU A 103 -4.48 -9.25 0.62
CA GLU A 103 -4.66 -10.60 1.18
C GLU A 103 -4.64 -11.68 0.09
N THR A 104 -5.35 -11.46 -1.02
CA THR A 104 -5.52 -12.48 -2.06
C THR A 104 -4.35 -12.53 -3.04
N LEU A 105 -3.59 -11.45 -3.15
CA LEU A 105 -2.56 -11.21 -4.16
C LEU A 105 -3.08 -11.30 -5.60
N ILE A 106 -4.39 -11.05 -5.77
CA ILE A 106 -5.14 -11.04 -7.04
C ILE A 106 -5.93 -9.72 -7.11
N ASN A 107 -6.30 -9.28 -8.31
CA ASN A 107 -7.11 -8.06 -8.51
C ASN A 107 -8.38 -8.05 -7.65
N SER A 108 -8.84 -6.85 -7.27
CA SER A 108 -10.03 -6.69 -6.43
C SER A 108 -11.29 -7.15 -7.17
N GLY A 109 -12.27 -7.67 -6.43
CA GLY A 109 -13.50 -8.21 -7.02
C GLY A 109 -13.31 -9.48 -7.83
N SER A 110 -12.20 -10.20 -7.63
CA SER A 110 -11.88 -11.45 -8.35
C SER A 110 -12.73 -12.64 -7.91
N LYS A 111 -13.36 -12.56 -6.74
CA LYS A 111 -14.24 -13.62 -6.17
C LYS A 111 -13.53 -14.97 -6.01
N ILE A 112 -12.20 -14.99 -5.83
CA ILE A 112 -11.45 -16.24 -5.59
C ILE A 112 -11.83 -16.91 -4.27
N ARG A 113 -12.34 -16.11 -3.33
CA ARG A 113 -12.86 -16.51 -2.02
C ARG A 113 -14.08 -15.67 -1.67
N GLU A 114 -14.78 -16.06 -0.62
CA GLU A 114 -15.83 -15.24 -0.03
C GLU A 114 -15.25 -13.90 0.46
N THR A 115 -16.02 -12.84 0.26
CA THR A 115 -15.71 -11.48 0.71
C THR A 115 -15.69 -11.42 2.24
N LYS A 116 -14.63 -10.87 2.82
CA LYS A 116 -14.54 -10.69 4.28
C LYS A 116 -15.29 -9.45 4.74
N MET A 117 -15.59 -9.38 6.04
CA MET A 117 -16.10 -8.15 6.64
C MET A 117 -15.12 -7.00 6.41
N GLY A 118 -15.61 -5.89 5.84
CA GLY A 118 -14.80 -4.75 5.44
C GLY A 118 -14.39 -4.76 3.95
N GLU A 119 -14.65 -5.86 3.25
CA GLU A 119 -14.52 -5.97 1.79
C GLU A 119 -15.89 -5.84 1.12
N PHE A 120 -15.91 -5.34 -0.12
CA PHE A 120 -17.14 -5.21 -0.90
C PHE A 120 -17.18 -6.07 -2.17
N GLY A 121 -16.06 -6.70 -2.55
CA GLY A 121 -15.94 -7.47 -3.79
C GLY A 121 -16.09 -6.62 -5.05
N TYR A 122 -15.78 -5.32 -4.97
CA TYR A 122 -15.84 -4.40 -6.10
C TYR A 122 -14.54 -4.45 -6.91
N ILE A 123 -14.68 -4.46 -8.23
CA ILE A 123 -13.54 -4.20 -9.14
C ILE A 123 -13.13 -2.73 -9.04
N GLY A 124 -11.90 -2.42 -9.47
CA GLY A 124 -11.33 -1.07 -9.43
C GLY A 124 -9.93 -1.02 -8.80
N GLY A 125 -9.41 -2.16 -8.37
CA GLY A 125 -8.03 -2.36 -7.99
C GLY A 125 -7.34 -3.38 -8.89
N VAL A 126 -6.08 -3.11 -9.24
CA VAL A 126 -5.20 -4.03 -9.96
C VAL A 126 -3.91 -4.25 -9.18
N ILE A 127 -3.32 -5.44 -9.30
CA ILE A 127 -2.08 -5.85 -8.65
C ILE A 127 -1.17 -6.58 -9.64
N LYS A 128 0.15 -6.36 -9.52
CA LYS A 128 1.18 -7.03 -10.31
C LYS A 128 2.31 -7.52 -9.42
N LYS A 129 2.82 -8.71 -9.73
CA LYS A 129 4.03 -9.26 -9.13
C LYS A 129 5.24 -8.55 -9.70
N ILE A 130 6.16 -8.15 -8.82
CA ILE A 130 7.54 -7.78 -9.17
C ILE A 130 8.51 -8.73 -8.44
N GLU A 131 9.79 -8.71 -8.78
CA GLU A 131 10.78 -9.64 -8.19
C GLU A 131 10.79 -9.59 -6.65
N SER A 132 10.75 -8.39 -6.08
CA SER A 132 10.85 -8.17 -4.64
C SER A 132 9.51 -8.23 -3.89
N GLY A 133 8.37 -8.39 -4.58
CA GLY A 133 7.08 -8.11 -3.96
C GLY A 133 5.91 -8.00 -4.91
N TYR A 134 4.94 -7.17 -4.55
CA TYR A 134 3.80 -6.78 -5.38
C TYR A 134 3.65 -5.28 -5.39
N LEU A 135 3.21 -4.75 -6.53
CA LEU A 135 2.71 -3.38 -6.66
C LEU A 135 1.21 -3.46 -6.94
N LEU A 136 0.44 -2.58 -6.32
CA LEU A 136 -0.98 -2.46 -6.61
C LEU A 136 -1.39 -1.01 -6.74
N ALA A 137 -2.44 -0.78 -7.51
CA ALA A 137 -3.10 0.50 -7.65
C ALA A 137 -4.60 0.28 -7.53
N THR A 138 -5.30 1.21 -6.90
CA THR A 138 -6.76 1.20 -6.86
C THR A 138 -7.30 2.61 -7.00
N PHE A 139 -8.44 2.71 -7.68
CA PHE A 139 -9.24 3.91 -7.72
C PHE A 139 -10.66 3.61 -7.23
N SER A 140 -11.31 4.60 -6.64
CA SER A 140 -12.73 4.55 -6.29
C SER A 140 -13.37 5.90 -6.51
N GLY A 141 -14.36 5.95 -7.40
CA GLY A 141 -15.09 7.19 -7.67
C GLY A 141 -16.00 7.17 -8.89
N ALA A 142 -15.90 6.12 -9.70
CA ALA A 142 -16.62 5.96 -10.95
C ALA A 142 -17.30 4.58 -11.05
N THR A 143 -17.61 4.12 -12.27
CA THR A 143 -17.95 2.71 -12.45
C THR A 143 -16.73 1.84 -12.18
N GLY A 144 -16.96 0.56 -11.84
CA GLY A 144 -15.85 -0.36 -11.55
C GLY A 144 -14.87 -0.50 -12.71
N GLU A 145 -15.35 -0.48 -13.95
CA GLU A 145 -14.54 -0.58 -15.16
C GLU A 145 -13.66 0.65 -15.36
N GLN A 146 -14.20 1.85 -15.12
CA GLN A 146 -13.43 3.10 -15.19
C GLN A 146 -12.38 3.17 -14.07
N ASP A 147 -12.73 2.72 -12.86
CA ASP A 147 -11.78 2.60 -11.76
C ASP A 147 -10.62 1.64 -12.14
N VAL A 148 -10.91 0.50 -12.78
CA VAL A 148 -9.89 -0.45 -13.29
C VAL A 148 -9.02 0.19 -14.37
N GLU A 149 -9.61 0.93 -15.31
CA GLU A 149 -8.85 1.58 -16.39
C GLU A 149 -7.81 2.55 -15.82
N VAL A 150 -8.22 3.43 -14.91
CA VAL A 150 -7.32 4.39 -14.25
C VAL A 150 -6.23 3.66 -13.46
N ALA A 151 -6.61 2.67 -12.65
CA ALA A 151 -5.65 1.92 -11.84
C ALA A 151 -4.64 1.15 -12.71
N THR A 152 -5.07 0.60 -13.86
CA THR A 152 -4.21 -0.15 -14.79
C THR A 152 -3.13 0.74 -15.39
N LYS A 153 -3.51 1.91 -15.94
CA LYS A 153 -2.55 2.84 -16.55
C LYS A 153 -1.47 3.28 -15.56
N VAL A 154 -1.85 3.52 -14.31
CA VAL A 154 -0.92 3.93 -13.25
C VAL A 154 -0.02 2.78 -12.83
N LEU A 155 -0.58 1.58 -12.63
CA LEU A 155 0.19 0.42 -12.23
C LEU A 155 1.21 0.02 -13.30
N ASP A 156 0.83 0.08 -14.58
CA ASP A 156 1.73 -0.20 -15.71
C ASP A 156 2.92 0.77 -15.73
N TRP A 157 2.65 2.07 -15.53
CA TRP A 157 3.69 3.07 -15.45
C TRP A 157 4.62 2.86 -14.24
N LEU A 158 4.06 2.51 -13.08
CA LEU A 158 4.82 2.33 -11.84
C LEU A 158 5.69 1.07 -11.90
N VAL A 159 5.17 -0.03 -12.45
CA VAL A 159 5.92 -1.28 -12.65
C VAL A 159 7.15 -1.05 -13.53
N ALA A 160 7.07 -0.20 -14.54
CA ALA A 160 8.22 0.13 -15.40
C ALA A 160 9.38 0.85 -14.69
N LYS A 161 9.25 1.15 -13.38
CA LYS A 161 10.31 1.74 -12.54
C LYS A 161 11.12 0.71 -11.75
N PHE A 162 10.74 -0.56 -11.82
CA PHE A 162 11.32 -1.69 -11.10
C PHE A 162 11.96 -2.68 -12.06
#